data_AF-A0A2V8WZ79-F1
#
_entry.id   AF-A0A2V8WZ79-F1
#
_cell.length_a   1.000
_cell.length_b   1.000
_cell.length_c   1.000
_cell.angle_alpha   90.00
_cell.angle_beta   90.00
_cell.angle_gamma   90.00
#
_symmetry.space_group_name_H-M   'P 1'
#
loop_
_entity.id
_entity.type
_entity.pdbx_description
1 polymer ?
#
loop_
_entity_poly.entity_id
_entity_poly.type
_entity_poly.pdbx_seq_one_letter_code
_entity_poly.pdbx_strand_id
1 'polypeptide(L)'
;MSVKVLPAKADRPRVSWWIFVLAWLIGNLALIAGYEGAQGLLEDMLALCVFAVACVAWWGAYKISNFRNRGGFIVIALWMSSLLIPLLDFRHYIRDPFFWGSAAMLAFLTGGAALARPRGDS
;
A
#
# COMPACT_ATOMS: atom_id res chain seq x y z
N MET A 1 -3.50 -11.15 -32.74
CA MET A 1 -2.70 -10.06 -32.17
C MET A 1 -2.49 -10.35 -30.69
N SER A 2 -1.27 -10.69 -30.28
CA SER A 2 -0.95 -10.89 -28.85
C SER A 2 -0.77 -9.51 -28.22
N VAL A 3 -1.77 -9.06 -27.47
CA VAL A 3 -1.67 -7.85 -26.65
C VAL A 3 -0.60 -8.14 -25.60
N LYS A 4 0.58 -7.54 -25.75
CA LYS A 4 1.60 -7.57 -24.69
C LYS A 4 1.06 -6.76 -23.52
N VAL A 5 0.44 -7.46 -22.56
CA VAL A 5 -0.12 -6.89 -21.33
C VAL A 5 0.97 -6.27 -20.43
N LEU A 6 2.23 -6.60 -20.67
CA LEU A 6 3.36 -6.13 -19.87
C LEU A 6 4.13 -5.01 -20.60
N PRO A 7 4.40 -3.86 -19.94
CA PRO A 7 5.17 -2.78 -20.52
C PRO A 7 6.60 -3.23 -20.86
N ALA A 8 7.16 -2.64 -21.92
CA ALA A 8 8.53 -2.86 -22.32
C ALA A 8 9.49 -2.60 -21.16
N LYS A 9 10.60 -3.36 -21.08
CA LYS A 9 11.55 -3.30 -19.94
C LYS A 9 12.02 -1.88 -19.62
N ALA A 10 12.15 -1.02 -20.63
CA ALA A 10 12.57 0.38 -20.49
C ALA A 10 11.50 1.28 -19.81
N ASP A 11 10.22 0.98 -19.99
CA ASP A 11 9.11 1.80 -19.45
C ASP A 11 8.65 1.36 -18.07
N ARG A 12 9.02 0.14 -17.64
CA ARG A 12 8.68 -0.43 -16.32
C ARG A 12 8.90 0.52 -15.14
N PRO A 13 10.04 1.23 -14.99
CA PRO A 13 10.21 2.15 -13.87
C PRO A 13 9.22 3.32 -13.88
N ARG A 14 8.91 3.87 -15.07
CA ARG A 14 7.97 4.98 -15.22
C ARG A 14 6.52 4.55 -14.96
N VAL A 15 6.14 3.38 -15.47
CA VAL A 15 4.81 2.79 -15.23
C VAL A 15 4.64 2.42 -13.76
N SER A 16 5.62 1.75 -13.15
CA SER A 16 5.59 1.42 -11.72
C SER A 16 5.50 2.66 -10.84
N TRP A 17 6.18 3.77 -11.20
CA TRP A 17 6.07 5.03 -10.47
C TRP A 17 4.63 5.55 -10.43
N TRP A 18 3.95 5.62 -11.58
CA TRP A 18 2.55 6.05 -11.62
C TRP A 18 1.62 5.14 -10.82
N ILE A 19 1.85 3.83 -10.87
CA ILE A 19 1.07 2.88 -10.05
C ILE A 19 1.34 3.10 -8.56
N PHE A 20 2.59 3.39 -8.16
CA PHE A 20 2.90 3.73 -6.77
C PHE A 20 2.20 5.00 -6.32
N VAL A 21 2.18 6.05 -7.14
CA VAL A 21 1.48 7.31 -6.82
C VAL A 21 -0.02 7.09 -6.69
N LEU A 22 -0.63 6.35 -7.62
CA LEU A 22 -2.06 6.03 -7.58
C LEU A 22 -2.42 5.17 -6.38
N ALA A 23 -1.64 4.12 -6.12
CA ALA A 23 -1.82 3.27 -4.96
C ALA A 23 -1.71 4.09 -3.69
N TRP A 24 -0.69 4.93 -3.57
CA TRP A 24 -0.51 5.81 -2.42
C TRP A 24 -1.71 6.73 -2.19
N LEU A 25 -2.17 7.44 -3.22
CA LEU A 25 -3.34 8.34 -3.12
C LEU A 25 -4.59 7.59 -2.66
N ILE A 26 -4.93 6.47 -3.31
CA ILE A 26 -6.12 5.68 -2.98
C ILE A 26 -6.01 5.12 -1.56
N GLY A 27 -4.86 4.56 -1.20
CA GLY A 27 -4.62 4.02 0.14
C GLY A 27 -4.67 5.08 1.22
N ASN A 28 -4.13 6.28 0.94
CA ASN A 28 -4.15 7.38 1.92
C ASN A 28 -5.57 7.94 2.10
N LEU A 29 -6.36 8.05 1.02
CA LEU A 29 -7.78 8.41 1.13
C LEU A 29 -8.57 7.37 1.93
N ALA A 30 -8.27 6.08 1.74
CA ALA A 30 -8.89 5.02 2.54
C ALA A 30 -8.51 5.09 4.02
N LEU A 31 -7.26 5.44 4.34
CA LEU A 31 -6.82 5.68 5.72
C LEU A 31 -7.55 6.88 6.35
N ILE A 32 -7.63 8.01 5.64
CA ILE A 32 -8.35 9.19 6.13
C ILE A 32 -9.83 8.88 6.33
N ALA A 33 -10.48 8.25 5.33
CA ALA A 33 -11.89 7.90 5.42
C ALA A 33 -12.18 6.90 6.55
N GLY A 34 -11.31 5.90 6.74
CA GLY A 34 -11.42 4.95 7.85
C GLY A 34 -11.26 5.62 9.22
N TYR A 35 -10.35 6.58 9.36
CA TYR A 35 -10.10 7.23 10.67
C TYR A 35 -11.01 8.42 11.00
N GLU A 36 -11.51 9.15 10.01
CA GLU A 36 -12.33 10.36 10.21
C GLU A 36 -13.83 10.13 9.97
N GLY A 37 -14.19 9.14 9.14
CA GLY A 37 -15.52 9.10 8.52
C GLY A 37 -16.33 7.83 8.76
N ALA A 38 -15.72 6.72 9.15
CA ALA A 38 -16.44 5.46 9.27
C ALA A 38 -17.17 5.36 10.63
N GLN A 39 -18.44 5.75 10.64
CA GLN A 39 -19.33 5.54 11.79
C GLN A 39 -20.08 4.22 11.63
N GLY A 40 -19.34 3.12 11.53
CA GLY A 40 -19.93 1.79 11.50
C GLY A 40 -19.07 0.72 10.83
N LEU A 41 -19.26 -0.52 11.28
CA LEU A 41 -18.51 -1.70 10.83
C LEU A 41 -18.47 -1.88 9.30
N LEU A 42 -19.56 -1.52 8.61
CA LEU A 42 -19.66 -1.65 7.16
C LEU A 42 -18.74 -0.65 6.43
N GLU A 43 -18.67 0.58 6.92
CA GLU A 43 -17.84 1.64 6.33
C GLU A 43 -16.36 1.37 6.60
N ASP A 44 -16.04 0.89 7.81
CA ASP A 44 -14.69 0.41 8.17
C ASP A 44 -14.23 -0.70 7.22
N MET A 45 -15.10 -1.68 6.96
CA MET A 45 -14.81 -2.79 6.06
C MET A 45 -14.62 -2.32 4.62
N LEU A 46 -15.41 -1.36 4.14
CA LEU A 46 -15.26 -0.79 2.81
C LEU A 46 -13.94 -0.03 2.67
N ALA A 47 -13.59 0.81 3.65
CA ALA A 47 -12.31 1.50 3.69
C ALA A 47 -11.15 0.51 3.70
N LEU A 48 -11.25 -0.56 4.49
CA LEU A 48 -10.24 -1.62 4.54
C LEU A 48 -10.09 -2.35 3.20
N CYS A 49 -11.20 -2.61 2.50
CA CYS A 49 -11.19 -3.23 1.17
C CYS A 49 -10.51 -2.33 0.14
N VAL A 50 -10.81 -1.02 0.14
CA VAL A 50 -10.16 -0.05 -0.75
C VAL A 50 -8.66 0.02 -0.44
N PHE A 51 -8.30 0.06 0.84
CA PHE A 51 -6.90 0.00 1.27
C PHE A 51 -6.20 -1.28 0.81
N ALA A 52 -6.90 -2.42 0.82
CA ALA A 52 -6.37 -3.70 0.33
C ALA A 52 -6.09 -3.68 -1.17
N VAL A 53 -6.99 -3.10 -1.95
CA VAL A 53 -6.77 -2.94 -3.39
C VAL A 53 -5.54 -2.05 -3.65
N ALA A 54 -5.39 -0.95 -2.91
CA ALA A 54 -4.21 -0.09 -3.00
C ALA A 54 -2.91 -0.84 -2.64
N CYS A 55 -2.93 -1.63 -1.57
CA CYS A 55 -1.83 -2.49 -1.15
C CYS A 55 -1.40 -3.49 -2.24
N VAL A 56 -2.38 -4.16 -2.87
CA VAL A 56 -2.12 -5.13 -3.95
C VAL A 56 -1.58 -4.43 -5.20
N ALA A 57 -2.14 -3.27 -5.57
CA ALA A 57 -1.66 -2.46 -6.69
C ALA A 57 -0.20 -2.04 -6.49
N TRP A 58 0.14 -1.57 -5.28
CA TRP A 58 1.50 -1.25 -4.87
C TRP A 58 2.43 -2.47 -5.00
N TRP A 59 2.04 -3.64 -4.48
CA TRP A 59 2.84 -4.86 -4.58
C TRP A 59 3.08 -5.30 -6.02
N GLY A 60 2.04 -5.17 -6.87
CA GLY A 60 2.14 -5.39 -8.31
C GLY A 60 3.18 -4.48 -8.96
N ALA A 61 3.12 -3.18 -8.70
CA ALA A 61 4.09 -2.21 -9.19
C ALA A 61 5.52 -2.50 -8.72
N TYR A 62 5.67 -2.92 -7.46
CA TYR A 62 6.95 -3.29 -6.87
C TYR A 62 7.58 -4.49 -7.58
N LYS A 63 6.80 -5.54 -7.85
CA LYS A 63 7.25 -6.69 -8.66
C LYS A 63 7.59 -6.31 -10.10
N ILE A 64 6.76 -5.48 -10.76
CA ILE A 64 7.02 -5.01 -12.14
C ILE A 64 8.32 -4.22 -12.22
N SER A 65 8.64 -3.46 -11.17
CA SER A 65 9.89 -2.70 -11.05
C SER A 65 11.13 -3.57 -10.76
N ASN A 66 10.98 -4.90 -10.72
CA ASN A 66 12.00 -5.88 -10.34
C ASN A 66 12.65 -5.55 -8.98
N PHE A 67 11.85 -5.07 -8.03
CA PHE A 67 12.28 -4.69 -6.67
C PHE A 67 13.33 -3.55 -6.61
N ARG A 68 13.67 -2.92 -7.75
CA ARG A 68 14.71 -1.88 -7.84
C ARG A 68 14.19 -0.48 -7.54
N ASN A 69 12.86 -0.25 -7.56
CA ASN A 69 12.31 1.09 -7.41
C ASN A 69 12.15 1.48 -5.93
N ARG A 70 12.94 2.46 -5.50
CA ARG A 70 12.88 3.06 -4.15
C ARG A 70 11.51 3.68 -3.84
N GLY A 71 10.76 4.09 -4.86
CA GLY A 71 9.41 4.64 -4.73
C GLY A 71 8.46 3.70 -3.97
N GLY A 72 8.64 2.38 -4.10
CA GLY A 72 7.88 1.43 -3.32
C GLY A 72 8.04 1.65 -1.81
N PHE A 73 9.28 1.68 -1.32
CA PHE A 73 9.57 1.87 0.10
C PHE A 73 9.11 3.22 0.63
N ILE A 74 9.18 4.27 -0.20
CA ILE A 74 8.69 5.60 0.16
C ILE A 74 7.18 5.56 0.43
N VAL A 75 6.40 4.88 -0.41
CA VAL A 75 4.95 4.76 -0.21
C VAL A 75 4.61 4.01 1.08
N ILE A 76 5.31 2.91 1.38
CA ILE A 76 5.12 2.19 2.66
C ILE A 76 5.44 3.11 3.85
N ALA A 77 6.55 3.84 3.79
CA ALA A 77 6.94 4.75 4.86
C ALA A 77 5.89 5.86 5.08
N LEU A 78 5.31 6.38 4.00
CA LEU A 78 4.22 7.36 4.08
C LEU A 78 2.95 6.77 4.72
N TRP A 79 2.52 5.57 4.32
CA TRP A 79 1.36 4.93 4.97
C TRP A 79 1.60 4.62 6.45
N MET A 80 2.79 4.15 6.81
CA MET A 80 3.17 3.96 8.21
C MET A 80 3.16 5.27 9.00
N SER A 81 3.58 6.38 8.39
CA SER A 81 3.52 7.69 9.05
C SER A 81 2.09 8.15 9.32
N SER A 82 1.14 7.82 8.44
CA SER A 82 -0.29 8.09 8.66
C SER A 82 -0.85 7.34 9.87
N LEU A 83 -0.30 6.17 10.21
CA LEU A 83 -0.68 5.40 11.41
C LEU A 83 -0.18 6.01 12.73
N LEU A 84 0.78 6.94 12.69
CA LEU A 84 1.28 7.61 13.89
C LEU A 84 0.22 8.52 14.52
N ILE A 85 -0.66 9.11 13.70
CA ILE A 85 -1.71 10.02 14.17
C ILE A 85 -2.70 9.27 15.09
N PRO A 86 -3.28 8.11 14.68
CA PRO A 86 -4.09 7.27 15.56
C PRO A 86 -3.39 6.83 16.84
N LEU A 87 -2.07 6.58 16.79
CA LEU A 87 -1.30 6.15 17.95
C LEU A 87 -1.17 7.25 19.03
N LEU A 88 -1.32 8.52 18.67
CA LEU A 88 -1.34 9.63 19.63
C LEU A 88 -2.65 9.67 20.44
N ASP A 89 -3.77 9.23 19.86
CA ASP A 89 -5.05 9.02 20.57
C ASP A 89 -5.33 7.53 20.77
N PHE A 90 -4.37 6.88 21.40
CA PHE A 90 -4.27 5.42 21.54
C PHE A 90 -5.54 4.76 22.10
N ARG A 91 -6.28 5.42 23.01
CA ARG A 91 -7.46 4.82 23.65
C ARG A 91 -8.65 4.70 22.72
N HIS A 92 -8.80 5.62 21.77
CA HIS A 92 -9.88 5.60 20.80
C HIS A 92 -9.58 4.59 19.69
N TYR A 93 -8.38 4.66 19.11
CA TYR A 93 -8.03 3.88 17.91
C TYR A 93 -7.50 2.47 18.17
N ILE A 94 -7.04 2.11 19.38
CA ILE A 94 -6.60 0.71 19.62
C ILE A 94 -7.76 -0.30 19.62
N ARG A 95 -8.99 0.18 19.82
CA ARG A 95 -10.19 -0.67 19.74
C ARG A 95 -10.77 -0.72 18.33
N ASP A 96 -10.22 0.06 17.42
CA ASP A 96 -10.69 0.16 16.05
C ASP A 96 -10.19 -1.03 15.21
N PRO A 97 -11.09 -1.88 14.67
CA PRO A 97 -10.72 -2.99 13.81
C PRO A 97 -10.02 -2.52 12.52
N PHE A 98 -10.32 -1.32 12.02
CA PHE A 98 -9.66 -0.75 10.84
C PHE A 98 -8.18 -0.48 11.09
N PHE A 99 -7.84 0.06 12.27
CA PHE A 99 -6.45 0.29 12.68
C PHE A 99 -5.63 -1.02 12.65
N TRP A 100 -6.15 -2.08 13.27
CA TRP A 100 -5.45 -3.37 13.30
C TRP A 100 -5.35 -4.02 11.93
N GLY A 101 -6.41 -3.94 11.13
CA GLY A 101 -6.42 -4.50 9.77
C GLY A 101 -5.41 -3.81 8.85
N SER A 102 -5.39 -2.48 8.86
CA SER A 102 -4.42 -1.69 8.07
C SER A 102 -2.98 -1.92 8.53
N ALA A 103 -2.73 -1.95 9.85
CA ALA A 103 -1.42 -2.28 10.42
C ALA A 103 -0.94 -3.68 10.02
N ALA A 104 -1.81 -4.69 10.10
CA ALA A 104 -1.48 -6.06 9.71
C ALA A 104 -1.13 -6.17 8.22
N MET A 105 -1.84 -5.46 7.35
CA MET A 105 -1.55 -5.44 5.91
C MET A 105 -0.22 -4.74 5.59
N LEU A 106 0.06 -3.62 6.25
CA LEU A 106 1.36 -2.95 6.10
C LEU A 106 2.52 -3.81 6.62
N ALA A 107 2.32 -4.52 7.73
CA ALA A 107 3.30 -5.49 8.23
C ALA A 107 3.54 -6.61 7.22
N PHE A 108 2.49 -7.16 6.61
CA PHE A 108 2.59 -8.18 5.58
C PHE A 108 3.33 -7.68 4.33
N LEU A 109 2.99 -6.49 3.85
CA LEU A 109 3.67 -5.87 2.71
C LEU A 109 5.15 -5.60 2.98
N THR A 110 5.46 -5.09 4.17
CA THR A 110 6.84 -4.78 4.57
C THR A 110 7.65 -6.05 4.72
N GLY A 111 7.10 -7.09 5.37
CA GLY A 111 7.75 -8.40 5.49
C GLY A 111 7.94 -9.07 4.12
N GLY A 112 6.92 -9.02 3.27
CA GLY A 112 7.01 -9.47 1.88
C GLY A 112 8.11 -8.75 1.10
N ALA A 113 8.20 -7.42 1.22
CA ALA A 113 9.23 -6.62 0.57
C ALA A 113 10.63 -6.90 1.11
N ALA A 114 10.78 -7.13 2.42
CA ALA A 114 12.05 -7.49 3.05
C ALA A 114 12.55 -8.88 2.61
N LEU A 115 11.63 -9.82 2.39
CA LEU A 115 11.93 -11.16 1.89
C LEU A 115 12.13 -11.22 0.37
N ALA A 116 11.57 -10.24 -0.36
CA ALA A 116 11.74 -10.12 -1.80
C ALA A 116 13.20 -9.73 -2.11
N ARG A 117 14.06 -10.74 -2.30
CA ARG A 117 15.44 -10.52 -2.70
C ARG A 117 15.47 -9.77 -4.03
N PRO A 118 16.21 -8.66 -4.15
CA PRO A 118 16.56 -8.15 -5.46
C PRO A 118 17.26 -9.31 -6.18
N ARG A 119 16.77 -9.68 -7.37
CA ARG A 119 17.54 -10.56 -8.26
C ARG A 119 18.83 -9.78 -8.55
N GLY A 120 19.90 -10.16 -7.87
CA GLY A 120 21.25 -9.80 -8.27
C GLY A 120 21.45 -10.43 -9.63
N ASP A 121 21.47 -9.59 -10.66
CA ASP A 121 21.95 -10.00 -11.96
C ASP A 121 23.45 -10.27 -11.79
N SER A 122 23.80 -11.53 -11.56
CA SER A 122 25.12 -12.11 -11.77
C SER A 122 25.46 -12.15 -13.25
#